data_AF-A0A1A8EYV6-F1
#
_entry.id   AF-A0A1A8EYV6-F1
#
_cell.length_a   1.000
_cell.length_b   1.000
_cell.length_c   1.000
_cell.angle_alpha   90.00
_cell.angle_beta   90.00
_cell.angle_gamma   90.00
#
_symmetry.space_group_name_H-M   'P 1'
#
loop_
_entity.id
_entity.type
_entity.pdbx_description
1 polymer ?
#
loop_
_entity_poly.entity_id
_entity_poly.type
_entity_poly.pdbx_seq_one_letter_code
_entity_poly.pdbx_strand_id
1 'polypeptide(L)'
;MNRKRALISDTFNLKKRRKGSEKFGAGNDKDEPKDIKSTLEYLMTLFPRKLFNDTLPQVVLKHQLYSIHNDKTLVDKEVNKLRECGELLMFQLGFDSEAFGLVFTSDYKTKVLAGEEGKGTRATVEKFLEKVLPSCTDLSFSKDKMLKVFLFTDSEITQLVKSGVLTVREAGSWWLSIPNSGKFTKYFIQGRKAVLGMVRKSKYGEVLQADLEERRTTSQVKFPLRYHVHDIVGAELVESIPTTSGALLRFVDS
;
A
#
# COMPACT_ATOMS: atom_id res chain seq x y z
N MET A 1 -5.66 31.15 24.18
CA MET A 1 -4.80 30.17 24.88
C MET A 1 -4.99 28.80 24.24
N ASN A 2 -3.87 28.23 23.77
CA ASN A 2 -3.76 27.01 22.97
C ASN A 2 -4.33 25.76 23.65
N ARG A 3 -5.21 25.02 22.95
CA ARG A 3 -5.48 23.60 23.25
C ARG A 3 -4.84 22.74 22.17
N LYS A 4 -3.63 22.25 22.49
CA LYS A 4 -2.86 21.29 21.69
C LYS A 4 -3.65 19.97 21.62
N ARG A 5 -3.93 19.49 20.41
CA ARG A 5 -4.36 18.11 20.15
C ARG A 5 -3.14 17.20 20.30
N ALA A 6 -3.17 16.31 21.28
CA ALA A 6 -2.16 15.28 21.45
C ALA A 6 -2.35 14.19 20.38
N LEU A 7 -1.28 13.91 19.65
CA LEU A 7 -1.16 12.74 18.78
C LEU A 7 -1.13 11.48 19.64
N ILE A 8 -1.97 10.51 19.30
CA ILE A 8 -1.90 9.15 19.83
C ILE A 8 -0.78 8.46 19.07
N SER A 9 0.41 8.46 19.66
CA SER A 9 1.56 7.68 19.21
C SER A 9 2.06 6.90 20.41
N ASP A 10 1.38 5.81 20.74
CA ASP A 10 1.87 4.82 21.70
C ASP A 10 1.07 3.53 21.53
N THR A 11 1.58 2.62 20.69
CA THR A 11 1.44 1.15 20.83
C THR A 11 2.08 0.44 19.62
N PHE A 12 3.34 0.72 19.28
CA PHE A 12 4.11 -0.17 18.39
C PHE A 12 5.59 -0.11 18.77
N ASN A 13 5.94 -0.72 19.91
CA ASN A 13 7.31 -1.10 20.22
C ASN A 13 7.46 -2.61 20.02
N LEU A 14 7.68 -3.03 18.77
CA LEU A 14 8.02 -4.40 18.42
C LEU A 14 9.48 -4.69 18.82
N LYS A 15 9.66 -5.37 19.95
CA LYS A 15 10.94 -6.02 20.27
C LYS A 15 11.14 -7.23 19.34
N LYS A 16 12.07 -7.06 18.41
CA LYS A 16 12.66 -8.09 17.54
C LYS A 16 13.05 -9.34 18.35
N ARG A 17 12.31 -10.45 18.17
CA ARG A 17 12.69 -11.75 18.73
C ARG A 17 13.19 -12.65 17.60
N ARG A 18 14.51 -12.83 17.55
CA ARG A 18 15.17 -13.88 16.74
C ARG A 18 14.73 -15.25 17.29
N LYS A 19 14.17 -16.11 16.45
CA LYS A 19 14.23 -17.56 16.65
C LYS A 19 14.34 -18.24 15.30
N GLY A 20 15.48 -18.90 15.09
CA GLY A 20 15.63 -19.84 13.99
C GLY A 20 14.84 -21.11 14.28
N SER A 21 14.34 -21.72 13.22
CA SER A 21 13.98 -23.13 13.18
C SER A 21 14.33 -23.66 11.80
N GLU A 22 15.07 -24.76 11.82
CA GLU A 22 15.66 -25.44 10.68
C GLU A 22 14.62 -26.08 9.76
N LYS A 23 15.04 -26.25 8.50
CA LYS A 23 14.26 -26.77 7.36
C LYS A 23 13.96 -28.27 7.52
N PHE A 24 12.77 -28.70 7.08
CA PHE A 24 12.54 -30.05 6.56
C PHE A 24 11.55 -30.05 5.38
N GLY A 25 12.05 -30.44 4.20
CA GLY A 25 11.45 -31.50 3.36
C GLY A 25 10.19 -31.25 2.52
N ALA A 26 10.38 -30.62 1.35
CA ALA A 26 9.85 -30.93 0.02
C ALA A 26 8.36 -31.32 -0.22
N GLY A 27 7.70 -30.50 -1.04
CA GLY A 27 6.57 -30.85 -1.90
C GLY A 27 6.42 -29.82 -3.02
N ASN A 28 6.68 -30.23 -4.26
CA ASN A 28 6.75 -29.41 -5.47
C ASN A 28 5.50 -28.55 -5.72
N ASP A 29 5.71 -27.24 -5.87
CA ASP A 29 5.08 -26.50 -6.96
C ASP A 29 6.19 -25.81 -7.76
N LYS A 30 6.16 -26.03 -9.07
CA LYS A 30 7.02 -25.34 -10.02
C LYS A 30 6.58 -23.88 -10.08
N ASP A 31 7.11 -23.04 -9.22
CA ASP A 31 7.15 -21.61 -9.47
C ASP A 31 8.60 -21.26 -9.76
N GLU A 32 8.87 -21.05 -11.05
CA GLU A 32 9.89 -20.13 -11.55
C GLU A 32 10.00 -18.92 -10.60
N PRO A 33 11.17 -18.28 -10.41
CA PRO A 33 11.23 -17.06 -9.61
C PRO A 33 10.30 -16.04 -10.29
N LYS A 34 9.06 -15.94 -9.82
CA LYS A 34 8.05 -15.07 -10.39
C LYS A 34 8.65 -13.69 -10.31
N ASP A 35 8.97 -13.12 -11.46
CA ASP A 35 9.55 -11.79 -11.53
C ASP A 35 8.73 -10.86 -10.62
N ILE A 36 9.41 -10.08 -9.79
CA ILE A 36 8.76 -9.22 -8.79
C ILE A 36 7.83 -8.24 -9.51
N LYS A 37 8.19 -7.85 -10.75
CA LYS A 37 7.34 -7.06 -11.64
C LYS A 37 6.06 -7.80 -12.04
N SER A 38 6.13 -9.05 -12.48
CA SER A 38 4.95 -9.87 -12.78
C SER A 38 4.07 -10.12 -11.55
N THR A 39 4.69 -10.26 -10.38
CA THR A 39 3.96 -10.40 -9.10
C THR A 39 3.21 -9.12 -8.76
N LEU A 40 3.85 -7.97 -8.96
CA LEU A 40 3.23 -6.66 -8.78
C LEU A 40 2.07 -6.45 -9.76
N GLU A 41 2.25 -6.79 -11.03
CA GLU A 41 1.19 -6.75 -12.05
C GLU A 41 0.01 -7.65 -11.66
N TYR A 42 0.29 -8.87 -11.20
CA TYR A 42 -0.73 -9.77 -10.68
C TYR A 42 -1.52 -9.15 -9.51
N LEU A 43 -0.84 -8.62 -8.49
CA LEU A 43 -1.49 -7.99 -7.34
C LEU A 43 -2.33 -6.77 -7.77
N MET A 44 -1.90 -6.04 -8.80
CA MET A 44 -2.66 -4.93 -9.37
C MET A 44 -3.95 -5.40 -10.05
N THR A 45 -3.97 -6.58 -10.69
CA THR A 45 -5.22 -7.14 -11.24
C THR A 45 -6.28 -7.46 -10.18
N LEU A 46 -5.84 -7.73 -8.94
CA LEU A 46 -6.74 -7.99 -7.82
C LEU A 46 -7.38 -6.70 -7.27
N PHE A 47 -6.89 -5.52 -7.67
CA PHE A 47 -7.42 -4.25 -7.20
C PHE A 47 -8.80 -3.97 -7.84
N PRO A 48 -9.87 -3.73 -7.06
CA PRO A 48 -11.22 -3.55 -7.57
C PRO A 48 -11.43 -2.13 -8.12
N ARG A 49 -10.89 -1.85 -9.33
CA ARG A 49 -10.97 -0.53 -9.99
C ARG A 49 -12.41 0.00 -10.11
N LYS A 50 -13.36 -0.90 -10.40
CA LYS A 50 -14.80 -0.59 -10.56
C LYS A 50 -15.43 -0.01 -9.29
N LEU A 51 -14.92 -0.36 -8.11
CA LEU A 51 -15.44 0.16 -6.83
C LEU A 51 -15.21 1.67 -6.68
N PHE A 52 -14.19 2.19 -7.38
CA PHE A 52 -13.77 3.58 -7.30
C PHE A 52 -14.11 4.36 -8.57
N ASN A 53 -15.00 3.85 -9.43
CA ASN A 53 -15.32 4.45 -10.73
C ASN A 53 -14.06 4.84 -11.53
N ASP A 54 -13.02 4.01 -11.46
CA ASP A 54 -11.74 4.27 -12.13
C ASP A 54 -11.03 5.59 -11.74
N THR A 55 -11.44 6.23 -10.64
CA THR A 55 -10.86 7.49 -10.15
C THR A 55 -9.56 7.31 -9.36
N LEU A 56 -9.26 6.08 -8.94
CA LEU A 56 -8.04 5.74 -8.22
C LEU A 56 -7.15 4.83 -9.08
N PRO A 57 -5.83 5.03 -9.05
CA PRO A 57 -4.91 4.10 -9.65
C PRO A 57 -4.85 2.80 -8.82
N GLN A 58 -4.33 1.74 -9.43
CA GLN A 58 -4.19 0.47 -8.73
C GLN A 58 -3.11 0.56 -7.66
N VAL A 59 -3.50 0.37 -6.42
CA VAL A 59 -2.59 0.41 -5.28
C VAL A 59 -2.31 -1.01 -4.82
N VAL A 60 -1.02 -1.36 -4.75
CA VAL A 60 -0.54 -2.59 -4.13
C VAL A 60 0.28 -2.22 -2.91
N LEU A 61 0.11 -2.91 -1.80
CA LEU A 61 0.89 -2.62 -0.61
C LEU A 61 2.25 -3.32 -0.69
N LYS A 62 3.31 -2.63 -0.26
CA LYS A 62 4.68 -3.19 -0.25
C LYS A 62 4.72 -4.52 0.48
N HIS A 63 4.04 -4.61 1.63
CA HIS A 63 4.04 -5.83 2.42
C HIS A 63 3.26 -6.98 1.77
N GLN A 64 2.31 -6.72 0.85
CA GLN A 64 1.65 -7.80 0.09
C GLN A 64 2.65 -8.58 -0.76
N LEU A 65 3.75 -7.97 -1.22
CA LEU A 65 4.81 -8.66 -1.94
C LEU A 65 5.55 -9.68 -1.06
N TYR A 66 5.70 -9.39 0.24
CA TYR A 66 6.31 -10.32 1.19
C TYR A 66 5.45 -11.57 1.45
N SER A 67 4.15 -11.53 1.12
CA SER A 67 3.30 -12.72 1.23
C SER A 67 3.57 -13.76 0.12
N ILE A 68 4.16 -13.33 -1.00
CA ILE A 68 4.45 -14.19 -2.16
C ILE A 68 5.95 -14.50 -2.20
N HIS A 69 6.79 -13.53 -1.84
CA HIS A 69 8.24 -13.64 -1.86
C HIS A 69 8.80 -13.67 -0.44
N ASN A 70 9.44 -14.79 -0.06
CA ASN A 70 10.06 -14.94 1.26
C ASN A 70 11.29 -14.05 1.46
N ASP A 71 11.96 -13.63 0.38
CA ASP A 71 13.14 -12.76 0.46
C ASP A 71 12.75 -11.28 0.44
N LYS A 72 12.55 -10.71 1.63
CA LYS A 72 12.26 -9.28 1.82
C LYS A 72 13.34 -8.36 1.24
N THR A 73 14.60 -8.82 1.22
CA THR A 73 15.72 -8.01 0.74
C THR A 73 15.68 -7.88 -0.79
N LEU A 74 15.38 -8.98 -1.49
CA LEU A 74 15.22 -8.97 -2.93
C LEU A 74 14.01 -8.13 -3.36
N VAL A 75 12.88 -8.27 -2.66
CA VAL A 75 11.68 -7.43 -2.90
C VAL A 75 12.03 -5.95 -2.76
N ASP A 76 12.69 -5.58 -1.67
CA ASP A 76 13.06 -4.19 -1.42
C ASP A 76 14.05 -3.65 -2.45
N LYS A 77 15.03 -4.47 -2.86
CA LYS A 77 15.99 -4.10 -3.89
C LYS A 77 15.30 -3.86 -5.22
N GLU A 78 14.38 -4.73 -5.63
CA GLU A 78 13.71 -4.61 -6.92
C GLU A 78 12.69 -3.46 -6.95
N VAL A 79 11.92 -3.29 -5.87
CA VAL A 79 11.03 -2.13 -5.71
C VAL A 79 11.82 -0.82 -5.76
N ASN A 80 13.00 -0.77 -5.14
CA ASN A 80 13.87 0.40 -5.22
C ASN A 80 14.42 0.63 -6.64
N LYS A 81 14.84 -0.42 -7.36
CA LYS A 81 15.24 -0.28 -8.78
C LYS A 81 14.12 0.28 -9.64
N LEU A 82 12.90 -0.25 -9.53
CA LEU A 82 11.74 0.24 -10.30
C LEU A 82 11.42 1.71 -9.98
N ARG A 83 11.65 2.12 -8.74
CA ARG A 83 11.53 3.51 -8.29
C ARG A 83 12.65 4.40 -8.84
N GLU A 84 13.89 3.92 -8.86
CA GLU A 84 15.03 4.62 -9.45
C GLU A 84 14.87 4.80 -10.97
N CYS A 85 14.28 3.82 -11.66
CA CYS A 85 13.89 3.92 -13.06
C CYS A 85 12.69 4.85 -13.30
N GLY A 86 12.00 5.32 -12.25
CA GLY A 86 10.82 6.17 -12.35
C GLY A 86 9.56 5.45 -12.83
N GLU A 87 9.57 4.11 -12.89
CA GLU A 87 8.40 3.30 -13.27
C GLU A 87 7.37 3.18 -12.14
N LEU A 88 7.84 3.23 -10.89
CA LEU A 88 7.03 2.97 -9.70
C LEU A 88 7.09 4.12 -8.70
N LEU A 89 5.92 4.54 -8.23
CA LEU A 89 5.75 5.51 -7.15
C LEU A 89 5.35 4.81 -5.86
N MET A 90 5.87 5.33 -4.75
CA MET A 90 5.56 4.86 -3.41
C MET A 90 4.81 5.94 -2.64
N PHE A 91 3.80 5.56 -1.87
CA PHE A 91 2.92 6.45 -1.11
C PHE A 91 2.77 5.94 0.31
N GLN A 92 2.77 6.83 1.30
CA GLN A 92 2.44 6.48 2.68
C GLN A 92 0.93 6.58 2.86
N LEU A 93 0.27 5.47 3.20
CA LEU A 93 -1.20 5.42 3.25
C LEU A 93 -1.78 5.83 4.62
N GLY A 94 -0.93 6.29 5.55
CA GLY A 94 -1.33 7.01 6.77
C GLY A 94 -2.09 6.20 7.83
N PHE A 95 -2.46 4.95 7.55
CA PHE A 95 -3.14 4.07 8.50
C PHE A 95 -2.18 3.18 9.31
N ASP A 96 -0.94 3.04 8.85
CA ASP A 96 0.13 2.28 9.48
C ASP A 96 1.48 2.88 9.06
N SER A 97 2.47 2.89 9.95
CA SER A 97 3.82 3.39 9.68
C SER A 97 4.56 2.53 8.65
N GLU A 98 4.18 1.26 8.50
CA GLU A 98 4.79 0.34 7.53
C GLU A 98 3.93 0.09 6.28
N ALA A 99 2.74 0.70 6.20
CA ALA A 99 1.87 0.60 5.03
C ALA A 99 2.27 1.59 3.93
N PHE A 100 3.18 1.14 3.08
CA PHE A 100 3.53 1.80 1.84
C PHE A 100 2.71 1.22 0.67
N GLY A 101 1.99 2.08 -0.05
CA GLY A 101 1.34 1.76 -1.31
C GLY A 101 2.27 1.99 -2.49
N LEU A 102 2.27 1.07 -3.44
CA LEU A 102 3.02 1.08 -4.69
C LEU A 102 2.03 1.25 -5.84
N VAL A 103 2.36 2.15 -6.78
CA VAL A 103 1.53 2.47 -7.95
C VAL A 103 2.45 2.77 -9.13
N PHE A 104 2.12 2.27 -10.32
CA PHE A 104 2.87 2.65 -11.52
C PHE A 104 2.73 4.14 -11.84
N THR A 105 3.84 4.77 -12.22
CA THR A 105 3.89 6.19 -12.55
C THR A 105 2.94 6.55 -13.70
N SER A 106 2.81 5.67 -14.69
CA SER A 106 1.91 5.83 -15.84
C SER A 106 0.43 5.84 -15.44
N ASP A 107 0.00 4.87 -14.63
CA ASP A 107 -1.37 4.79 -14.12
C ASP A 107 -1.67 6.01 -13.24
N TYR A 108 -0.74 6.36 -12.34
CA TYR A 108 -0.87 7.54 -11.49
C TYR A 108 -1.08 8.83 -12.29
N LYS A 109 -0.22 9.12 -13.29
CA LYS A 109 -0.36 10.30 -14.16
C LYS A 109 -1.73 10.35 -14.82
N THR A 110 -2.14 9.23 -15.43
CA THR A 110 -3.42 9.13 -16.15
C THR A 110 -4.61 9.41 -15.23
N LYS A 111 -4.60 8.82 -14.03
CA LYS A 111 -5.70 8.98 -13.06
C LYS A 111 -5.76 10.37 -12.43
N VAL A 112 -4.59 10.95 -12.11
CA VAL A 112 -4.53 12.31 -11.56
C VAL A 112 -5.00 13.34 -12.58
N LEU A 113 -4.59 13.21 -13.85
CA LEU A 113 -5.05 14.11 -14.92
C LEU A 113 -6.56 14.00 -15.16
N ALA A 114 -7.10 12.78 -15.14
CA ALA A 114 -8.55 12.56 -15.25
C ALA A 114 -9.32 13.16 -14.04
N GLY A 115 -8.78 13.02 -12.82
CA GLY A 115 -9.41 13.57 -11.61
C GLY A 115 -9.35 15.11 -11.49
N GLU A 116 -8.46 15.74 -12.24
CA GLU A 116 -8.30 17.21 -12.31
C GLU A 116 -8.98 17.83 -13.54
N GLU A 117 -9.65 17.03 -14.36
CA GLU A 117 -10.45 17.51 -15.49
C GLU A 117 -11.58 18.44 -14.99
N GLY A 118 -11.59 19.67 -15.51
CA GLY A 118 -12.54 20.71 -15.12
C GLY A 118 -12.17 21.54 -13.87
N LYS A 119 -11.02 21.31 -13.24
CA LYS A 119 -10.56 22.12 -12.08
C LYS A 119 -9.51 23.15 -12.47
N GLY A 120 -9.57 24.32 -11.83
CA GLY A 120 -8.55 25.38 -11.97
C GLY A 120 -7.15 25.01 -11.43
N THR A 121 -7.00 23.84 -10.80
CA THR A 121 -5.73 23.30 -10.30
C THR A 121 -4.99 22.43 -11.31
N ARG A 122 -5.59 22.12 -12.48
CA ARG A 122 -5.03 21.22 -13.49
C ARG A 122 -3.63 21.62 -13.97
N ALA A 123 -3.44 22.89 -14.35
CA ALA A 123 -2.15 23.35 -14.88
C ALA A 123 -1.00 23.18 -13.87
N THR A 124 -1.28 23.44 -12.60
CA THR A 124 -0.31 23.26 -11.51
C THR A 124 0.01 21.78 -11.28
N VAL A 125 -1.00 20.92 -11.33
CA VAL A 125 -0.83 19.47 -11.17
C VAL A 125 -0.07 18.89 -12.36
N GLU A 126 -0.36 19.30 -13.59
CA GLU A 126 0.35 18.87 -14.80
C GLU A 126 1.83 19.26 -14.74
N LYS A 127 2.12 20.52 -14.41
CA LYS A 127 3.49 21.00 -14.17
C LYS A 127 4.21 20.18 -13.08
N PHE A 128 3.50 19.78 -12.03
CA PHE A 128 4.04 18.90 -10.99
C PHE A 128 4.31 17.48 -11.51
N LEU A 129 3.40 16.90 -12.30
CA LEU A 129 3.57 15.58 -12.90
C LEU A 129 4.72 15.52 -13.92
N GLU A 130 5.06 16.63 -14.56
CA GLU A 130 6.17 16.69 -15.50
C GLU A 130 7.50 16.99 -14.82
N LYS A 131 7.54 17.95 -13.88
CA LYS A 131 8.79 18.38 -13.25
C LYS A 131 9.21 17.51 -12.07
N VAL A 132 8.25 17.00 -11.30
CA VAL A 132 8.54 16.35 -10.02
C VAL A 132 8.63 14.84 -10.17
N LEU A 133 7.71 14.20 -10.90
CA LEU A 133 7.70 12.72 -11.03
C LEU A 133 9.00 12.12 -11.61
N PRO A 134 9.63 12.69 -12.67
CA PRO A 134 10.89 12.14 -13.19
C PRO A 134 12.05 12.22 -12.19
N SER A 135 12.00 13.18 -11.27
CA SER A 135 13.00 13.36 -10.21
C SER A 135 12.53 12.77 -8.87
N CYS A 136 11.41 12.04 -8.85
CA CYS A 136 10.75 11.60 -7.62
C CYS A 136 11.32 10.29 -7.10
N THR A 137 12.56 10.33 -6.63
CA THR A 137 13.12 9.24 -5.83
C THR A 137 12.81 9.40 -4.34
N ASP A 138 12.22 10.51 -3.89
CA ASP A 138 11.93 10.78 -2.47
C ASP A 138 10.42 10.75 -2.18
N LEU A 139 10.03 10.11 -1.08
CA LEU A 139 8.64 10.01 -0.62
C LEU A 139 8.12 11.34 -0.02
N SER A 140 9.04 12.21 0.37
CA SER A 140 8.75 13.48 1.07
C SER A 140 9.43 14.66 0.41
N PHE A 141 8.69 15.74 0.27
CA PHE A 141 9.14 17.02 -0.26
C PHE A 141 9.27 18.03 0.87
N SER A 142 10.45 18.62 1.00
CA SER A 142 10.69 19.75 1.91
C SER A 142 10.41 21.07 1.19
N LYS A 143 10.07 22.12 1.95
CA LYS A 143 9.85 23.48 1.44
C LYS A 143 11.01 23.98 0.59
N ASP A 144 12.23 23.77 1.03
CA ASP A 144 13.41 24.12 0.23
C ASP A 144 13.47 23.39 -1.12
N LYS A 145 13.15 22.09 -1.16
CA LYS A 145 13.12 21.34 -2.43
C LYS A 145 12.01 21.87 -3.36
N MET A 146 10.81 22.11 -2.84
CA MET A 146 9.68 22.60 -3.63
C MET A 146 9.92 24.01 -4.19
N LEU A 147 10.48 24.91 -3.38
CA LEU A 147 10.71 26.30 -3.78
C LEU A 147 12.01 26.48 -4.61
N LYS A 148 13.13 25.85 -4.22
CA LYS A 148 14.45 26.09 -4.83
C LYS A 148 14.75 25.15 -5.99
N VAL A 149 14.34 23.88 -5.90
CA VAL A 149 14.65 22.87 -6.93
C VAL A 149 13.55 22.82 -7.97
N PHE A 150 12.30 22.73 -7.52
CA PHE A 150 11.16 22.58 -8.43
C PHE A 150 10.51 23.90 -8.85
N LEU A 151 10.92 25.03 -8.24
CA LEU A 151 10.47 26.39 -8.55
C LEU A 151 8.93 26.53 -8.49
N PHE A 152 8.31 25.90 -7.48
CA PHE A 152 6.89 26.12 -7.17
C PHE A 152 6.72 27.31 -6.24
N THR A 153 5.58 27.99 -6.35
CA THR A 153 5.16 29.05 -5.42
C THR A 153 4.34 28.47 -4.27
N ASP A 154 4.28 29.16 -3.13
CA ASP A 154 3.45 28.72 -1.98
C ASP A 154 1.95 28.57 -2.36
N SER A 155 1.46 29.37 -3.32
CA SER A 155 0.10 29.25 -3.86
C SER A 155 -0.10 27.95 -4.65
N GLU A 156 0.85 27.61 -5.54
CA GLU A 156 0.81 26.34 -6.28
C GLU A 156 0.89 25.13 -5.34
N ILE A 157 1.74 25.19 -4.30
CA ILE A 157 1.82 24.12 -3.28
C ILE A 157 0.46 23.96 -2.57
N THR A 158 -0.19 25.08 -2.22
CA THR A 158 -1.53 25.05 -1.61
C THR A 158 -2.56 24.44 -2.55
N GLN A 159 -2.48 24.71 -3.86
CA GLN A 159 -3.32 24.07 -4.87
C GLN A 159 -3.07 22.56 -4.98
N LEU A 160 -1.81 22.11 -4.92
CA LEU A 160 -1.45 20.68 -4.93
C LEU A 160 -1.94 19.93 -3.68
N VAL A 161 -1.93 20.60 -2.53
CA VAL A 161 -2.54 20.05 -1.30
C VAL A 161 -4.05 19.98 -1.44
N LYS A 162 -4.68 21.01 -2.01
CA LYS A 162 -6.13 21.06 -2.25
C LYS A 162 -6.59 20.01 -3.26
N SER A 163 -5.78 19.70 -4.27
CA SER A 163 -6.07 18.61 -5.23
C SER A 163 -5.82 17.21 -4.65
N GLY A 164 -5.18 17.11 -3.48
CA GLY A 164 -4.90 15.84 -2.80
C GLY A 164 -3.70 15.08 -3.36
N VAL A 165 -2.91 15.72 -4.23
CA VAL A 165 -1.63 15.19 -4.75
C VAL A 165 -0.54 15.27 -3.68
N LEU A 166 -0.65 16.24 -2.78
CA LEU A 166 0.23 16.39 -1.61
C LEU A 166 -0.55 16.34 -0.31
N THR A 167 0.03 15.68 0.69
CA THR A 167 -0.48 15.66 2.07
C THR A 167 0.54 16.29 3.02
N VAL A 168 0.08 17.15 3.91
CA VAL A 168 0.95 17.82 4.89
C VAL A 168 1.42 16.81 5.93
N ARG A 169 2.74 16.65 6.07
CA ARG A 169 3.36 15.88 7.16
C ARG A 169 3.65 16.79 8.35
N GLU A 170 4.45 17.82 8.09
CA GLU A 170 4.96 18.77 9.08
C GLU A 170 5.02 20.18 8.46
N ALA A 171 5.26 21.21 9.27
CA ALA A 171 5.38 22.57 8.78
C ALA A 171 6.51 22.67 7.74
N GLY A 172 6.15 22.87 6.46
CA GLY A 172 7.10 22.90 5.36
C GLY A 172 7.57 21.52 4.87
N SER A 173 6.87 20.44 5.20
CA SER A 173 7.13 19.09 4.68
C SER A 173 5.84 18.42 4.22
N TRP A 174 5.85 17.89 3.00
CA TRP A 174 4.69 17.23 2.37
C TRP A 174 5.06 15.84 1.86
N TRP A 175 4.14 14.89 1.97
CA TRP A 175 4.21 13.60 1.30
C TRP A 175 3.49 13.64 -0.04
N LEU A 176 3.98 12.84 -0.99
CA LEU A 176 3.20 12.48 -2.15
C LEU A 176 1.98 11.66 -1.71
N SER A 177 0.79 12.04 -2.17
CA SER A 177 -0.46 11.33 -1.86
C SER A 177 -1.29 11.07 -3.09
N ILE A 178 -2.11 10.03 -3.03
CA ILE A 178 -3.07 9.70 -4.08
C ILE A 178 -4.34 10.51 -3.84
N PRO A 179 -4.80 11.34 -4.79
CA PRO A 179 -6.07 12.05 -4.67
C PRO A 179 -7.23 11.09 -4.40
N ASN A 180 -8.20 11.48 -3.56
CA ASN A 180 -9.37 10.65 -3.21
C ASN A 180 -9.07 9.31 -2.52
N SER A 181 -7.83 9.05 -2.08
CA SER A 181 -7.42 7.79 -1.42
C SER A 181 -8.07 7.54 -0.05
N GLY A 182 -8.76 8.55 0.52
CA GLY A 182 -9.47 8.39 1.80
C GLY A 182 -10.58 7.32 1.75
N LYS A 183 -11.31 7.21 0.63
CA LYS A 183 -12.35 6.16 0.46
C LYS A 183 -11.71 4.77 0.41
N PHE A 184 -10.60 4.65 -0.32
CA PHE A 184 -9.80 3.42 -0.38
C PHE A 184 -9.34 3.01 1.01
N THR A 185 -8.67 3.92 1.74
CA THR A 185 -8.16 3.66 3.09
C THR A 185 -9.26 3.21 4.04
N LYS A 186 -10.43 3.87 4.01
CA LYS A 186 -11.59 3.49 4.83
C LYS A 186 -12.06 2.07 4.54
N TYR A 187 -12.35 1.74 3.27
CA TYR A 187 -12.84 0.42 2.89
C TYR A 187 -11.79 -0.66 3.15
N PHE A 188 -10.52 -0.33 2.95
CA PHE A 188 -9.42 -1.24 3.15
C PHE A 188 -9.26 -1.61 4.64
N ILE A 189 -9.24 -0.63 5.55
CA ILE A 189 -9.18 -0.88 7.00
C ILE A 189 -10.40 -1.67 7.47
N GLN A 190 -11.60 -1.34 6.99
CA GLN A 190 -12.82 -2.08 7.33
C GLN A 190 -12.76 -3.53 6.86
N GLY A 191 -12.31 -3.77 5.62
CA GLY A 191 -12.12 -5.10 5.07
C GLY A 191 -11.08 -5.91 5.82
N ARG A 192 -9.89 -5.33 6.10
CA ARG A 192 -8.83 -5.98 6.88
C ARG A 192 -9.35 -6.43 8.26
N LYS A 193 -10.05 -5.56 8.98
CA LYS A 193 -10.64 -5.89 10.30
C LYS A 193 -11.67 -7.02 10.19
N ALA A 194 -12.51 -7.00 9.15
CA ALA A 194 -13.50 -8.04 8.95
C ALA A 194 -12.85 -9.40 8.63
N VAL A 195 -11.86 -9.44 7.74
CA VAL A 195 -11.15 -10.68 7.37
C VAL A 195 -10.35 -11.24 8.54
N LEU A 196 -9.60 -10.40 9.27
CA LEU A 196 -8.94 -10.83 10.52
C LEU A 196 -9.95 -11.35 11.55
N GLY A 197 -11.12 -10.72 11.65
CA GLY A 197 -12.21 -11.20 12.49
C GLY A 197 -12.74 -12.57 12.06
N MET A 198 -12.73 -12.90 10.77
CA MET A 198 -13.13 -14.23 10.28
C MET A 198 -12.12 -15.31 10.66
N VAL A 199 -10.82 -15.01 10.60
CA VAL A 199 -9.75 -15.91 11.04
C VAL A 199 -9.82 -16.09 12.55
N ARG A 200 -9.91 -14.99 13.31
CA ARG A 200 -9.96 -15.06 14.79
C ARG A 200 -11.15 -15.85 15.33
N LYS A 201 -12.30 -15.80 14.64
CA LYS A 201 -13.53 -16.52 15.02
C LYS A 201 -13.58 -17.96 14.51
N SER A 202 -12.62 -18.40 13.69
CA SER A 202 -12.60 -19.78 13.24
C SER A 202 -12.16 -20.72 14.36
N LYS A 203 -12.31 -22.02 14.13
CA LYS A 203 -11.91 -23.03 15.11
C LYS A 203 -10.40 -22.92 15.35
N TYR A 204 -10.02 -22.73 16.60
CA TYR A 204 -8.61 -22.52 17.03
C TYR A 204 -7.93 -21.26 16.46
N GLY A 205 -8.68 -20.33 15.86
CA GLY A 205 -8.09 -19.17 15.19
C GLY A 205 -7.32 -19.53 13.92
N GLU A 206 -7.65 -20.67 13.30
CA GLU A 206 -6.99 -21.23 12.12
C GLU A 206 -8.00 -21.41 10.98
N VAL A 207 -7.60 -21.09 9.74
CA VAL A 207 -8.42 -21.31 8.55
C VAL A 207 -7.55 -21.58 7.34
N LEU A 208 -7.95 -22.52 6.47
CA LEU A 208 -7.26 -22.71 5.20
C LEU A 208 -7.42 -21.48 4.33
N GLN A 209 -6.36 -21.09 3.63
CA GLN A 209 -6.37 -19.95 2.72
C GLN A 209 -7.45 -20.13 1.64
N ALA A 210 -7.55 -21.33 1.04
CA ALA A 210 -8.56 -21.65 0.03
C ALA A 210 -9.99 -21.45 0.57
N ASP A 211 -10.28 -22.00 1.75
CA ASP A 211 -11.58 -21.84 2.41
C ASP A 211 -11.91 -20.37 2.70
N LEU A 212 -10.90 -19.57 3.07
CA LEU A 212 -11.10 -18.15 3.34
C LEU A 212 -11.39 -17.37 2.05
N GLU A 213 -10.74 -17.72 0.94
CA GLU A 213 -10.94 -17.08 -0.36
C GLU A 213 -12.29 -17.45 -1.00
N GLU A 214 -12.81 -18.65 -0.74
CA GLU A 214 -14.10 -19.12 -1.25
C GLU A 214 -15.32 -18.60 -0.45
N ARG A 215 -15.09 -18.07 0.76
CA ARG A 215 -16.18 -17.51 1.57
C ARG A 215 -16.84 -16.33 0.87
N ARG A 216 -18.16 -16.22 1.06
CA ARG A 216 -18.90 -15.03 0.60
C ARG A 216 -18.43 -13.80 1.37
N THR A 217 -18.08 -12.75 0.63
CA THR A 217 -17.73 -11.46 1.20
C THR A 217 -18.94 -10.88 1.93
N THR A 218 -18.71 -10.36 3.15
CA THR A 218 -19.74 -9.61 3.88
C THR A 218 -19.87 -8.21 3.27
N SER A 219 -20.99 -7.51 3.51
CA SER A 219 -21.21 -6.18 2.93
C SER A 219 -20.14 -5.14 3.32
N GLN A 220 -19.39 -5.43 4.40
CA GLN A 220 -18.26 -4.67 4.93
C GLN A 220 -16.96 -4.89 4.13
N VAL A 221 -16.78 -6.05 3.49
CA VAL A 221 -15.60 -6.38 2.69
C VAL A 221 -15.88 -6.01 1.23
N LYS A 222 -15.40 -4.82 0.83
CA LYS A 222 -15.59 -4.32 -0.54
C LYS A 222 -14.51 -4.81 -1.52
N PHE A 223 -13.37 -5.30 -1.03
CA PHE A 223 -12.29 -5.83 -1.85
C PHE A 223 -12.38 -7.36 -1.97
N PRO A 224 -11.81 -7.95 -3.03
CA PRO A 224 -11.66 -9.40 -3.11
C PRO A 224 -10.90 -9.96 -1.90
N LEU A 225 -11.32 -11.13 -1.40
CA LEU A 225 -10.69 -11.75 -0.22
C LEU A 225 -9.21 -12.05 -0.47
N ARG A 226 -8.85 -12.46 -1.69
CA ARG A 226 -7.44 -12.63 -2.11
C ARG A 226 -6.57 -11.42 -1.83
N TYR A 227 -7.07 -10.22 -2.11
CA TYR A 227 -6.34 -8.97 -1.85
C TYR A 227 -6.09 -8.77 -0.35
N HIS A 228 -7.09 -9.08 0.48
CA HIS A 228 -6.96 -9.01 1.93
C HIS A 228 -6.11 -10.15 2.52
N VAL A 229 -6.09 -11.34 1.91
CA VAL A 229 -5.24 -12.45 2.33
C VAL A 229 -3.77 -12.09 2.16
N HIS A 230 -3.36 -11.62 0.98
CA HIS A 230 -2.00 -11.14 0.75
C HIS A 230 -1.62 -10.00 1.71
N ASP A 231 -2.60 -9.16 2.06
CA ASP A 231 -2.42 -8.08 3.01
C ASP A 231 -2.12 -8.58 4.43
N ILE A 232 -2.98 -9.44 4.98
CA ILE A 232 -2.83 -9.92 6.37
C ILE A 232 -1.61 -10.83 6.55
N VAL A 233 -1.28 -11.64 5.53
CA VAL A 233 -0.09 -12.49 5.54
C VAL A 233 1.17 -11.62 5.42
N GLY A 234 1.16 -10.70 4.47
CA GLY A 234 2.30 -9.80 4.21
C GLY A 234 2.61 -8.86 5.37
N ALA A 235 1.57 -8.41 6.08
CA ALA A 235 1.68 -7.59 7.27
C ALA A 235 1.97 -8.39 8.55
N GLU A 236 2.21 -9.71 8.43
CA GLU A 236 2.49 -10.62 9.56
C GLU A 236 1.39 -10.61 10.66
N LEU A 237 0.16 -10.26 10.27
CA LEU A 237 -1.01 -10.28 11.17
C LEU A 237 -1.55 -11.72 11.35
N VAL A 238 -1.19 -12.60 10.42
CA VAL A 238 -1.45 -14.03 10.48
C VAL A 238 -0.18 -14.79 10.10
N GLU A 239 0.03 -15.95 10.71
CA GLU A 239 1.08 -16.89 10.35
C GLU A 239 0.55 -17.82 9.24
N SER A 240 1.30 -17.96 8.15
CA SER A 240 0.98 -18.88 7.06
C SER A 240 1.80 -20.17 7.22
N ILE A 241 1.12 -21.28 7.50
CA ILE A 241 1.72 -22.58 7.76
C ILE A 241 1.40 -23.52 6.58
N PRO A 242 2.38 -24.02 5.83
CA PRO A 242 2.12 -24.96 4.75
C PRO A 242 1.64 -26.30 5.33
N THR A 243 0.51 -26.80 4.83
CA THR A 243 -0.03 -28.12 5.17
C THR A 243 -0.26 -28.96 3.91
N THR A 244 -0.50 -30.26 4.08
CA THR A 244 -0.81 -31.17 2.97
C THR A 244 -2.08 -30.80 2.19
N SER A 245 -2.95 -29.98 2.77
CA SER A 245 -4.20 -29.50 2.16
C SER A 245 -4.12 -28.04 1.71
N GLY A 246 -2.95 -27.42 1.74
CA GLY A 246 -2.72 -26.02 1.39
C GLY A 246 -2.22 -25.17 2.56
N ALA A 247 -2.06 -23.87 2.34
CA ALA A 247 -1.61 -22.94 3.38
C ALA A 247 -2.70 -22.71 4.43
N LEU A 248 -2.36 -22.94 5.70
CA LEU A 248 -3.19 -22.65 6.87
C LEU A 248 -2.83 -21.29 7.43
N LEU A 249 -3.82 -20.40 7.58
CA LEU A 249 -3.66 -19.10 8.18
C LEU A 249 -4.04 -19.16 9.66
N ARG A 250 -3.10 -18.87 10.55
CA ARG A 250 -3.30 -18.81 12.00
C ARG A 250 -3.24 -17.36 12.47
N PHE A 251 -4.21 -16.94 13.28
CA PHE A 251 -4.18 -15.61 13.90
C PHE A 251 -3.01 -15.48 14.88
N VAL A 252 -2.24 -14.39 14.77
CA VAL A 252 -1.18 -14.07 15.73
C VAL A 252 -1.76 -13.09 16.75
N ASP A 253 -2.05 -13.56 17.97
CA ASP A 253 -2.41 -12.65 19.07
C ASP A 253 -1.18 -11.80 19.39
N SER A 254 -1.28 -10.50 19.09
CA SER A 254 -0.33 -9.45 19.51
C SER A 254 -0.64 -8.98 20.91
#